data_AF-A0A936KF88-F1
#
_entry.id   AF-A0A936KF88-F1
#
_cell.length_a   1.000
_cell.length_b   1.000
_cell.length_c   1.000
_cell.angle_alpha   90.00
_cell.angle_beta   90.00
_cell.angle_gamma   90.00
#
_symmetry.space_group_name_H-M   'P 1'
#
loop_
_entity.id
_entity.type
_entity.pdbx_description
1 polymer ?
#
loop_
_entity_poly.entity_id
_entity_poly.type
_entity_poly.pdbx_seq_one_letter_code
_entity_poly.pdbx_strand_id
1 'polypeptide(L)'
;MSDRVKAWQCIGCGKIEAPQTCIGVCQDRKVEFVYAAEHERALAELARARRQASLLEALVRRLAHTHPHPDEWEHSYRALQAQALSMLAAIGDAH
;
A
#
# COMPACT_ATOMS: atom_id res chain seq x y z
N MET A 1 -7.65 10.40 -8.55
CA MET A 1 -7.70 11.30 -7.38
C MET A 1 -8.92 10.90 -6.58
N SER A 2 -8.80 10.72 -5.26
CA SER A 2 -9.99 10.51 -4.41
C SER A 2 -10.75 11.81 -4.25
N ASP A 3 -12.07 11.75 -4.33
CA ASP A 3 -12.90 12.94 -4.16
C ASP A 3 -12.93 13.35 -2.68
N ARG A 4 -12.67 14.63 -2.42
CA ARG A 4 -12.56 15.17 -1.07
C ARG A 4 -13.80 15.97 -0.69
N VAL A 5 -14.47 15.52 0.36
CA VAL A 5 -15.60 16.22 0.96
C VAL A 5 -15.07 17.19 2.02
N LYS A 6 -15.34 18.49 1.85
CA LYS A 6 -15.00 19.54 2.82
C LYS A 6 -16.14 19.68 3.82
N ALA A 7 -15.84 19.55 5.11
CA ALA A 7 -16.82 19.68 6.19
C ALA A 7 -16.21 20.41 7.40
N TRP A 8 -17.06 20.85 8.32
CA TRP A 8 -16.64 21.39 9.61
C TRP A 8 -16.60 20.28 10.66
N GLN A 9 -15.46 20.17 11.36
CA GLN A 9 -15.29 19.24 12.46
C GLN A 9 -14.90 19.95 13.76
N CYS A 10 -15.59 19.64 14.84
CA CYS A 10 -15.23 20.10 16.17
C CYS A 10 -13.92 19.44 16.65
N ILE A 11 -12.92 20.24 17.00
CA ILE A 11 -11.61 19.75 17.47
C ILE A 11 -11.64 19.09 18.86
N GLY A 12 -12.71 19.31 19.64
CA GLY A 12 -12.88 18.75 20.98
C GLY A 12 -13.59 17.41 21.03
N CYS A 13 -14.59 17.19 20.15
CA CYS A 13 -15.43 15.97 20.17
C CYS A 13 -15.57 15.26 18.81
N GLY A 14 -14.93 15.75 17.75
CA GLY A 14 -14.88 15.10 16.44
C GLY A 14 -16.17 15.16 15.60
N LYS A 15 -17.21 15.84 16.09
CA LYS A 15 -18.52 15.95 15.43
C LYS A 15 -18.46 16.72 14.11
N ILE A 16 -19.27 16.27 13.15
CA ILE A 16 -19.48 16.87 11.82
C ILE A 16 -21.01 17.14 11.69
N GLU A 17 -21.45 18.40 11.84
CA GLU A 17 -22.75 19.02 11.44
C GLU A 17 -24.07 18.14 11.54
N ALA A 18 -25.13 18.43 12.31
CA ALA A 18 -25.55 19.60 13.12
C ALA A 18 -26.35 19.22 14.41
N PRO A 19 -27.47 19.85 14.84
CA PRO A 19 -27.69 20.33 16.22
C PRO A 19 -27.68 19.26 17.34
N GLN A 20 -26.77 19.45 18.29
CA GLN A 20 -26.88 19.00 19.69
C GLN A 20 -26.34 20.15 20.53
N THR A 21 -26.84 20.33 21.76
CA THR A 21 -26.52 21.48 22.62
C THR A 21 -25.00 21.62 22.82
N CYS A 22 -24.38 22.53 22.08
CA CYS A 22 -22.98 22.86 22.23
C CYS A 22 -22.82 23.68 23.50
N ILE A 23 -22.06 23.18 24.48
CA ILE A 23 -21.76 23.86 25.75
C ILE A 23 -20.71 24.99 25.60
N GLY A 24 -20.49 25.50 24.39
CA GLY A 24 -19.67 26.70 24.14
C GLY A 24 -18.14 26.51 24.07
N VAL A 25 -17.60 25.32 24.34
CA VAL A 25 -16.14 25.02 24.29
C VAL A 25 -15.64 24.39 22.99
N CYS A 26 -16.54 24.09 22.05
CA CYS A 26 -16.17 23.48 20.77
C CYS A 26 -15.66 24.54 19.78
N GLN A 27 -14.43 24.39 19.28
CA GLN A 27 -13.95 25.12 18.10
C GLN A 27 -14.04 24.22 16.88
N ASP A 28 -14.69 24.68 15.82
CA ASP A 28 -14.77 23.95 14.55
C ASP A 28 -13.60 24.31 13.64
N ARG A 29 -13.06 23.30 12.94
CA ARG A 29 -12.10 23.49 11.86
C ARG A 29 -12.62 22.87 10.58
N LYS A 30 -12.33 23.53 9.47
CA LYS A 30 -12.55 23.00 8.13
C LYS A 30 -11.56 21.87 7.88
N VAL A 31 -12.07 20.68 7.62
CA VAL A 31 -11.30 19.46 7.35
C VAL A 31 -11.71 18.86 6.00
N GLU A 32 -10.90 17.94 5.48
CA GLU A 32 -11.20 17.18 4.27
C GLU A 32 -11.34 15.70 4.62
N PHE A 33 -12.46 15.11 4.21
CA PHE A 33 -12.73 13.67 4.32
C PHE A 33 -12.66 13.02 2.94
N VAL A 34 -12.37 11.72 2.92
CA VAL A 34 -12.57 10.81 1.78
C VAL A 34 -13.64 9.80 2.15
N TYR A 35 -14.27 9.15 1.18
CA TYR A 35 -15.23 8.10 1.48
C TYR A 35 -14.53 6.88 2.08
N ALA A 36 -15.12 6.25 3.10
CA ALA A 36 -14.53 5.07 3.77
C ALA A 36 -14.19 3.96 2.76
N ALA A 37 -15.09 3.68 1.82
CA ALA A 37 -14.88 2.69 0.76
C ALA A 37 -13.74 3.05 -0.22
N GLU A 38 -13.35 4.32 -0.37
CA GLU A 38 -12.15 4.71 -1.12
C GLU A 38 -10.89 4.49 -0.27
N HIS A 39 -10.94 4.83 1.03
CA HIS A 39 -9.82 4.60 1.94
C HIS A 39 -9.49 3.10 2.07
N GLU A 40 -10.52 2.26 2.22
CA GLU A 40 -10.39 0.79 2.27
C GLU A 40 -9.79 0.22 0.98
N ARG A 41 -10.24 0.70 -0.18
CA ARG A 41 -9.66 0.34 -1.50
C ARG A 41 -8.18 0.74 -1.57
N ALA A 42 -7.84 1.97 -1.20
CA ALA A 42 -6.45 2.44 -1.20
C ALA A 42 -5.57 1.65 -0.22
N LEU A 43 -6.09 1.22 0.93
CA LEU A 43 -5.37 0.34 1.87
C LEU A 43 -5.15 -1.07 1.29
N ALA A 44 -6.14 -1.63 0.60
CA ALA A 44 -6.03 -2.94 -0.06
C ALA A 44 -5.01 -2.91 -1.21
N GLU A 45 -5.04 -1.87 -2.06
CA GLU A 45 -4.08 -1.63 -3.13
C GLU A 45 -2.66 -1.42 -2.56
N LEU A 46 -2.50 -0.60 -1.53
CA LEU A 46 -1.22 -0.39 -0.85
C LEU A 46 -0.67 -1.69 -0.24
N ALA A 47 -1.52 -2.51 0.38
CA ALA A 47 -1.12 -3.80 0.92
C ALA A 47 -0.69 -4.78 -0.19
N ARG A 48 -1.38 -4.78 -1.34
CA ARG A 48 -0.99 -5.55 -2.53
C ARG A 48 0.36 -5.08 -3.08
N ALA A 49 0.53 -3.78 -3.32
CA ALA A 49 1.77 -3.20 -3.83
C ALA A 49 2.98 -3.48 -2.91
N ARG A 50 2.80 -3.38 -1.58
CA ARG A 50 3.84 -3.74 -0.60
C ARG A 50 4.26 -5.21 -0.67
N ARG A 51 3.31 -6.14 -0.83
CA ARG A 51 3.63 -7.58 -1.02
C ARG A 51 4.40 -7.81 -2.31
N GLN A 52 3.97 -7.22 -3.43
CA GLN A 52 4.64 -7.33 -4.72
C GLN A 52 6.07 -6.76 -4.66
N ALA A 53 6.26 -5.57 -4.06
CA ALA A 53 7.56 -4.95 -3.86
C ALA A 53 8.51 -5.81 -3.01
N SER A 54 8.02 -6.39 -1.90
CA SER A 54 8.83 -7.25 -1.03
C SER A 54 9.32 -8.53 -1.72
N LEU A 55 8.49 -9.16 -2.57
CA LEU A 55 8.89 -10.32 -3.38
C LEU A 55 9.99 -9.96 -4.39
N LEU A 56 9.83 -8.84 -5.10
CA LEU A 56 10.82 -8.35 -6.05
C LEU A 56 12.14 -7.94 -5.36
N GLU A 57 12.06 -7.29 -4.20
CA GLU A 57 13.24 -6.94 -3.40
C GLU A 57 14.03 -8.19 -2.97
N ALA A 58 13.35 -9.25 -2.53
CA ALA A 58 14.00 -10.51 -2.16
C ALA A 58 14.76 -11.14 -3.34
N LEU A 59 14.17 -11.12 -4.54
CA LEU A 59 14.82 -11.59 -5.77
C LEU A 59 16.04 -10.73 -6.15
N VAL A 60 15.92 -9.41 -6.10
CA VAL A 60 17.01 -8.47 -6.41
C VAL A 60 18.16 -8.62 -5.42
N ARG A 61 17.88 -8.76 -4.12
CA ARG A 61 18.89 -9.06 -3.09
C ARG A 61 19.59 -10.39 -3.35
N ARG A 62 18.84 -11.43 -3.72
CA ARG A 62 19.41 -12.74 -4.06
C ARG A 62 20.34 -12.63 -5.27
N LEU A 63 19.91 -11.97 -6.35
CA LEU A 63 20.72 -11.74 -7.55
C LEU A 63 22.01 -10.98 -7.23
N ALA A 64 21.93 -9.89 -6.46
CA ALA A 64 23.08 -9.03 -6.13
C ALA A 64 24.15 -9.71 -5.25
N HIS A 65 23.80 -10.78 -4.53
CA HIS A 65 24.70 -11.50 -3.62
C HIS A 65 24.96 -12.96 -4.04
N THR A 66 24.45 -13.41 -5.19
CA THR A 66 24.73 -14.75 -5.71
C THR A 66 26.03 -14.73 -6.52
N HIS A 67 27.08 -15.34 -5.97
CA HIS A 67 28.37 -15.55 -6.63
C HIS A 67 28.55 -17.05 -6.92
N PRO A 68 28.11 -17.54 -8.09
CA PRO A 68 28.21 -18.97 -8.41
C PRO A 68 29.64 -19.38 -8.80
N HIS A 69 29.95 -20.67 -8.72
CA HIS A 69 31.21 -21.20 -9.23
C HIS A 69 31.29 -21.02 -10.77
N PRO A 70 32.48 -20.78 -11.35
CA PRO A 70 32.65 -20.64 -12.81
C PRO A 70 32.13 -21.81 -13.66
N ASP A 71 31.97 -23.00 -13.07
CA ASP A 71 31.42 -24.18 -13.77
C ASP A 71 29.90 -24.37 -13.55
N GLU A 72 29.30 -23.65 -12.59
CA GLU A 72 27.90 -23.82 -12.13
C GLU A 72 27.06 -22.52 -12.26
N TRP A 73 27.61 -21.50 -12.92
CA TRP A 73 26.92 -20.22 -13.13
C TRP A 73 25.64 -20.37 -13.93
N GLU A 74 25.60 -21.26 -14.92
CA GLU A 74 24.43 -21.44 -15.78
C GLU A 74 23.28 -22.11 -15.00
N HIS A 75 23.57 -23.12 -14.19
CA HIS A 75 22.58 -23.73 -13.30
C HIS A 75 22.00 -22.70 -12.33
N SER A 76 22.88 -21.90 -11.70
CA SER A 76 22.51 -20.84 -10.77
C SER A 76 21.65 -19.74 -11.43
N TYR A 77 22.00 -19.35 -12.66
CA TYR A 77 21.27 -18.38 -13.46
C TYR A 77 19.88 -18.90 -13.86
N ARG A 78 19.78 -20.12 -14.37
CA ARG A 78 18.49 -20.76 -14.73
C ARG A 78 17.58 -20.91 -13.49
N ALA A 79 18.14 -21.23 -12.32
CA ALA A 79 17.39 -21.30 -11.06
C ALA A 79 16.85 -19.93 -10.61
N LEU A 80 17.63 -18.84 -10.78
CA LEU A 80 17.16 -17.47 -10.54
C LEU A 80 16.09 -17.04 -11.55
N GLN A 81 16.24 -17.40 -12.82
CA GLN A 81 15.26 -17.13 -13.87
C GLN A 81 13.92 -17.82 -13.61
N ALA A 82 13.94 -19.10 -13.21
CA ALA A 82 12.72 -19.84 -12.86
C ALA A 82 11.98 -19.20 -11.67
N GLN A 83 12.72 -18.76 -10.64
CA GLN A 83 12.14 -18.01 -9.51
C GLN A 83 11.54 -16.67 -9.97
N ALA A 84 12.24 -15.92 -10.83
CA ALA A 84 11.75 -14.66 -11.36
C ALA A 84 10.44 -14.83 -12.14
N LEU A 85 10.36 -15.83 -13.02
CA LEU A 85 9.15 -16.14 -13.79
C LEU A 85 7.97 -16.53 -12.88
N SER A 86 8.21 -17.37 -11.87
CA SER A 86 7.19 -17.74 -10.88
C SER A 86 6.68 -16.53 -10.07
N MET A 87 7.58 -15.62 -9.68
CA MET A 87 7.19 -14.38 -8.98
C MET A 87 6.40 -13.44 -9.88
N LEU A 88 6.80 -13.28 -11.14
CA LEU A 88 6.09 -12.45 -12.11
C LEU A 88 4.68 -12.98 -12.42
N ALA A 89 4.52 -14.30 -12.52
CA ALA A 89 3.19 -14.93 -12.63
C ALA A 89 2.32 -14.60 -11.40
N ALA A 90 2.81 -14.85 -10.18
CA ALA A 90 2.08 -14.55 -8.95
C ALA A 90 1.76 -13.06 -8.74
N ILE A 91 2.54 -12.15 -9.33
CA ILE A 91 2.29 -10.70 -9.34
C ILE A 91 1.22 -10.34 -10.38
N GLY A 92 1.23 -11.02 -11.54
CA GLY A 92 0.30 -10.86 -12.66
C GLY A 92 -1.09 -11.41 -12.38
N ASP A 93 -1.21 -12.63 -11.87
CA ASP A 93 -2.47 -13.33 -11.55
C ASP A 93 -3.29 -12.65 -10.43
N ALA A 94 -2.73 -11.62 -9.79
CA ALA A 94 -3.41 -10.81 -8.79
C ALA A 94 -4.17 -9.59 -9.37
N HIS A 95 -4.13 -9.37 -10.69
CA HIS A 95 -4.83 -8.27 -11.39
C HIS A 95 -6.27 -8.62 -11.77
#